data_AF-A0A0F9UUM5-F1
#
_entry.id   AF-A0A0F9UUM5-F1
#
_cell.length_a   1.000
_cell.length_b   1.000
_cell.length_c   1.000
_cell.angle_alpha   90.00
_cell.angle_beta   90.00
_cell.angle_gamma   90.00
#
_symmetry.space_group_name_H-M   'P 1'
#
loop_
_entity.id
_entity.type
_entity.pdbx_description
1 polymer ?
#
loop_
_entity_poly.entity_id
_entity_poly.type
_entity_poly.pdbx_seq_one_letter_code
_entity_poly.pdbx_strand_id
1 'polypeptide(L)'
;AQDRLVKELRLAGATTIEEADEVLDKTFLPWFNRRCTVKPASANNAHRPLHPSMKPAAILSVQERRKVANDYTIRFDNTIYQLLPPARPGLRGGWVIVEMRTDRSLHIRFKGRYLKYTLLGSANPSGALPPDEAPKSRTSRFGASPRGLSHQRTTAEHEEGCAATATQPSAVRSTARRSGCTPAEPCPSDGEKKPTAKKPYRPPSNHPWRKTFTKPRKTA
;
A
#
# COMPACT_ATOMS: atom_id res chain seq x y z
N ALA A 1 -2.49 -23.00 -17.86
CA ALA A 1 -1.29 -22.36 -18.43
C ALA A 1 -1.50 -20.86 -18.40
N GLN A 2 -0.74 -20.15 -17.58
CA GLN A 2 -0.92 -18.73 -17.30
C GLN A 2 -0.53 -17.84 -18.52
N ASP A 3 0.33 -18.34 -19.40
CA ASP A 3 0.92 -17.56 -20.50
C ASP A 3 0.09 -17.50 -21.78
N ARG A 4 -1.11 -18.11 -21.83
CA ARG A 4 -1.86 -18.17 -23.09
C ARG A 4 -2.32 -16.79 -23.55
N LEU A 5 -2.82 -15.95 -22.64
CA LEU A 5 -3.24 -14.59 -22.99
C LEU A 5 -2.08 -13.81 -23.65
N VAL A 6 -0.87 -13.91 -23.08
CA VAL A 6 0.33 -13.29 -23.64
C VAL A 6 0.61 -13.77 -25.08
N LYS A 7 0.38 -15.05 -25.37
CA LYS A 7 0.57 -15.60 -26.72
C LYS A 7 -0.50 -15.12 -27.70
N GLU A 8 -1.76 -15.06 -27.28
CA GLU A 8 -2.85 -14.54 -28.13
C GLU A 8 -2.64 -13.06 -28.45
N LEU A 9 -2.23 -12.25 -27.46
CA LEU A 9 -1.88 -10.83 -27.67
C LEU A 9 -0.71 -10.66 -28.65
N ARG A 10 0.34 -11.49 -28.52
CA ARG A 10 1.48 -11.48 -29.46
C ARG A 10 1.10 -11.93 -30.86
N LEU A 11 0.23 -12.93 -30.98
CA LEU A 11 -0.24 -13.43 -32.29
C LEU A 11 -1.09 -12.38 -33.00
N ALA A 12 -1.92 -11.65 -32.25
CA ALA A 12 -2.69 -10.52 -32.76
C ALA A 12 -1.84 -9.26 -33.02
N GLY A 13 -0.58 -9.24 -32.57
CA GLY A 13 0.28 -8.06 -32.69
C GLY A 13 -0.21 -6.86 -31.89
N ALA A 14 -0.99 -7.06 -30.83
CA ALA A 14 -1.57 -5.97 -30.06
C ALA A 14 -0.46 -5.16 -29.34
N THR A 15 -0.43 -3.86 -29.62
CA THR A 15 0.55 -2.92 -29.04
C THR A 15 -0.13 -1.82 -28.21
N THR A 16 -1.42 -1.60 -28.42
CA THR A 16 -2.24 -0.64 -27.67
C THR A 16 -3.15 -1.34 -26.67
N ILE A 17 -3.69 -0.59 -25.70
CA ILE A 17 -4.63 -1.13 -24.71
C ILE A 17 -5.93 -1.53 -25.39
N GLU A 18 -6.38 -0.72 -26.34
CA GLU A 18 -7.61 -0.91 -27.10
C GLU A 18 -7.54 -2.20 -27.92
N GLU A 19 -6.43 -2.46 -28.62
CA GLU A 19 -6.19 -3.72 -29.34
C GLU A 19 -6.15 -4.92 -28.39
N ALA A 20 -5.54 -4.75 -27.21
CA ALA A 20 -5.47 -5.81 -26.21
C ALA A 20 -6.86 -6.17 -25.65
N ASP A 21 -7.70 -5.17 -25.38
CA ASP A 21 -9.09 -5.34 -24.96
C ASP A 21 -9.91 -6.06 -26.04
N GLU A 22 -9.72 -5.71 -27.31
CA GLU A 22 -10.38 -6.42 -28.42
C GLU A 22 -10.00 -7.91 -28.48
N VAL A 23 -8.72 -8.24 -28.35
CA VAL A 23 -8.24 -9.63 -28.33
C VAL A 23 -8.80 -10.38 -27.12
N LEU A 24 -8.88 -9.71 -25.97
CA LEU A 24 -9.43 -10.27 -24.75
C LEU A 24 -10.90 -10.67 -24.97
N ASP A 25 -11.71 -9.76 -25.49
CA ASP A 25 -13.15 -9.96 -25.65
C ASP A 25 -13.51 -10.92 -26.79
N LYS A 26 -12.85 -10.79 -27.94
CA LYS A 26 -13.21 -11.54 -29.15
C LYS A 26 -12.60 -12.94 -29.18
N THR A 27 -11.41 -13.13 -28.60
CA THR A 27 -10.64 -14.36 -28.78
C THR A 27 -10.42 -15.09 -27.46
N PHE A 28 -9.83 -14.42 -26.48
CA PHE A 28 -9.38 -15.09 -25.26
C PHE A 28 -10.54 -15.50 -24.36
N LEU A 29 -11.47 -14.59 -24.03
CA LEU A 29 -12.59 -14.88 -23.14
C LEU A 29 -13.52 -15.98 -23.70
N PRO A 30 -13.91 -15.98 -24.99
CA PRO A 30 -14.71 -17.08 -25.55
C PRO A 30 -13.99 -18.44 -25.51
N TRP A 31 -12.68 -18.45 -25.79
CA TRP A 31 -11.88 -19.68 -25.66
C TRP A 31 -11.80 -20.14 -24.20
N PHE A 32 -11.50 -19.23 -23.27
CA PHE A 32 -11.34 -19.52 -21.84
C PHE A 32 -12.66 -20.04 -21.26
N ASN A 33 -13.77 -19.37 -21.55
CA ASN A 33 -15.09 -19.78 -21.09
C ASN A 33 -15.50 -21.15 -21.63
N ARG A 34 -15.01 -21.54 -22.82
CA ARG A 34 -15.30 -22.86 -23.40
C ARG A 34 -14.39 -23.98 -22.89
N ARG A 35 -13.13 -23.69 -22.56
CA ARG A 35 -12.10 -24.72 -22.26
C ARG A 35 -11.69 -24.79 -20.79
N CYS A 36 -11.78 -23.69 -20.07
CA CYS A 36 -11.31 -23.58 -18.70
C CYS A 36 -12.44 -23.49 -17.68
N THR A 37 -13.66 -23.14 -18.12
CA THR A 37 -14.83 -23.13 -17.24
C THR A 37 -15.37 -24.54 -17.04
N VAL A 38 -15.64 -24.88 -15.78
CA VAL A 38 -16.31 -26.12 -15.38
C VAL A 38 -17.79 -25.81 -15.16
N LYS A 39 -18.68 -26.70 -15.61
CA LYS A 39 -20.11 -26.54 -15.33
C LYS A 39 -20.35 -26.50 -13.82
N PRO A 40 -21.16 -25.56 -13.31
CA PRO A 40 -21.43 -25.48 -11.89
C PRO A 40 -22.17 -26.75 -11.42
N ALA A 41 -21.90 -27.18 -10.19
CA ALA A 41 -22.56 -28.35 -9.61
C ALA A 41 -24.07 -28.13 -9.36
N SER A 42 -24.48 -26.88 -9.20
CA SER A 42 -25.88 -26.45 -9.07
C SER A 42 -26.12 -25.23 -9.94
N ALA A 43 -27.29 -25.16 -10.58
CA ALA A 43 -27.71 -24.01 -11.38
C ALA A 43 -28.20 -22.84 -10.49
N ASN A 44 -28.29 -23.02 -9.17
CA ASN A 44 -28.74 -21.96 -8.29
C ASN A 44 -27.70 -20.83 -8.21
N ASN A 45 -28.17 -19.59 -8.29
CA ASN A 45 -27.33 -18.41 -8.12
C ASN A 45 -26.94 -18.26 -6.64
N ALA A 46 -25.71 -18.63 -6.30
CA ALA A 46 -25.17 -18.52 -4.95
C ALA A 46 -24.53 -17.15 -4.64
N HIS A 47 -24.61 -16.17 -5.55
CA HIS A 47 -24.05 -14.85 -5.32
C HIS A 47 -24.85 -14.07 -4.27
N ARG A 48 -24.14 -13.43 -3.34
CA ARG A 48 -24.76 -12.53 -2.37
C ARG A 48 -25.11 -11.20 -3.05
N PRO A 49 -26.34 -10.69 -2.92
CA PRO A 49 -26.66 -9.35 -3.40
C PRO A 49 -25.82 -8.31 -2.66
N LEU A 50 -25.40 -7.27 -3.38
CA LEU A 50 -24.62 -6.20 -2.78
C LEU A 50 -25.49 -5.41 -1.79
N HIS A 51 -24.97 -5.21 -0.57
CA HIS A 51 -25.68 -4.43 0.43
C HIS A 51 -25.72 -2.94 0.04
N PRO A 52 -26.85 -2.21 0.19
CA PRO A 52 -26.97 -0.81 -0.26
C PRO A 52 -25.95 0.16 0.33
N SER A 53 -25.39 -0.15 1.51
CA SER A 53 -24.33 0.67 2.12
C SER A 53 -22.95 0.48 1.47
N MET A 54 -22.74 -0.62 0.75
CA MET A 54 -21.48 -0.89 0.07
C MET A 54 -21.47 -0.17 -1.27
N LYS A 55 -20.49 0.72 -1.45
CA LYS A 55 -20.24 1.39 -2.72
C LYS A 55 -18.98 0.77 -3.34
N PRO A 56 -19.08 -0.15 -4.32
CA PRO A 56 -17.92 -0.88 -4.85
C PRO A 56 -16.89 0.05 -5.47
N ALA A 57 -17.35 1.10 -6.14
CA ALA A 57 -16.50 2.17 -6.65
C ALA A 57 -15.62 2.78 -5.55
N ALA A 58 -16.16 2.95 -4.34
CA ALA A 58 -15.43 3.40 -3.14
C ALA A 58 -14.48 2.36 -2.56
N ILE A 59 -14.89 1.10 -2.56
CA ILE A 59 -14.16 0.02 -1.91
C ILE A 59 -12.97 -0.44 -2.76
N LEU A 60 -13.15 -0.49 -4.08
CA LEU A 60 -12.16 -1.02 -5.04
C LEU A 60 -11.32 0.08 -5.70
N SER A 61 -11.40 1.33 -5.23
CA SER A 61 -10.55 2.42 -5.70
C SER A 61 -9.14 2.34 -5.14
N VAL A 62 -8.18 2.89 -5.86
CA VAL A 62 -6.85 3.19 -5.30
C VAL A 62 -7.00 4.36 -4.33
N GLN A 63 -6.57 4.19 -3.08
CA GLN A 63 -6.73 5.19 -2.03
C GLN A 63 -5.37 5.69 -1.55
N GLU A 64 -5.21 7.01 -1.48
CA GLU A 64 -4.00 7.64 -0.94
C GLU A 64 -4.35 8.66 0.14
N ARG A 65 -3.54 8.70 1.20
CA ARG A 65 -3.72 9.67 2.28
C ARG A 65 -2.92 10.93 1.98
N ARG A 66 -3.59 12.09 1.90
CA ARG A 66 -2.95 13.39 1.66
C ARG A 66 -3.26 14.36 2.78
N LYS A 67 -2.28 15.19 3.13
CA LYS A 67 -2.45 16.25 4.13
C LYS A 67 -3.01 17.49 3.43
N VAL A 68 -4.01 18.11 4.04
CA VAL A 68 -4.60 19.36 3.57
C VAL A 68 -3.73 20.51 4.03
N ALA A 69 -3.33 21.37 3.09
CA ALA A 69 -2.56 22.57 3.38
C ALA A 69 -3.43 23.63 4.09
N ASN A 70 -2.80 24.71 4.54
CA ASN A 70 -3.47 25.75 5.32
C ASN A 70 -4.50 26.55 4.50
N ASP A 71 -4.32 26.58 3.19
CA ASP A 71 -5.17 27.20 2.16
C ASP A 71 -6.26 26.25 1.63
N TYR A 72 -6.48 25.11 2.29
CA TYR A 72 -7.42 24.07 1.86
C TYR A 72 -7.09 23.43 0.50
N THR A 73 -5.82 23.45 0.09
CA THR A 73 -5.36 22.70 -1.08
C THR A 73 -4.83 21.32 -0.72
N ILE A 74 -4.86 20.41 -1.70
CA ILE A 74 -4.13 19.14 -1.66
C ILE A 74 -3.31 18.97 -2.93
N ARG A 75 -2.16 18.30 -2.81
CA ARG A 75 -1.34 17.87 -3.95
C ARG A 75 -1.53 16.38 -4.17
N PHE A 76 -1.88 16.00 -5.39
CA PHE A 76 -2.02 14.62 -5.82
C PHE A 76 -1.62 14.53 -7.30
N ASP A 77 -0.82 13.53 -7.65
CA ASP A 77 -0.34 13.30 -9.02
C ASP A 77 0.14 14.56 -9.75
N ASN A 78 1.12 15.24 -9.15
CA ASN A 78 1.68 16.52 -9.61
C ASN A 78 0.67 17.65 -9.87
N THR A 79 -0.52 17.56 -9.30
CA THR A 79 -1.64 18.46 -9.54
C THR A 79 -2.16 19.03 -8.22
N ILE A 80 -2.54 20.30 -8.23
CA ILE A 80 -3.12 20.98 -7.06
C ILE A 80 -4.65 21.00 -7.19
N TYR A 81 -5.31 20.55 -6.13
CA TYR A 81 -6.77 20.60 -6.02
C TYR A 81 -7.17 21.50 -4.85
N GLN A 82 -8.05 22.46 -5.11
CA GLN A 82 -8.68 23.30 -4.10
C GLN A 82 -9.89 22.58 -3.51
N LEU A 83 -9.95 22.41 -2.20
CA LEU A 83 -11.17 21.96 -1.54
C LEU A 83 -12.15 23.13 -1.43
N LEU A 84 -13.38 22.92 -1.91
CA LEU A 84 -14.43 23.93 -1.88
C LEU A 84 -15.18 23.94 -0.54
N PRO A 85 -15.81 25.06 -0.16
CA PRO A 85 -16.68 25.14 1.00
C PRO A 85 -17.83 24.12 0.99
N PRO A 86 -18.38 23.75 2.16
CA PRO A 86 -18.06 24.27 3.49
C PRO A 86 -16.80 23.64 4.10
N ALA A 87 -15.94 24.49 4.69
CA ALA A 87 -14.81 24.04 5.49
C ALA A 87 -15.33 23.34 6.77
N ARG A 88 -14.74 22.18 7.08
CA ARG A 88 -15.15 21.35 8.23
C ARG A 88 -14.11 21.41 9.35
N PRO A 89 -14.50 21.22 10.62
CA PRO A 89 -13.56 21.18 11.73
C PRO A 89 -12.49 20.08 11.57
N GLY A 90 -11.23 20.50 11.67
CA GLY A 90 -10.05 19.65 11.48
C GLY A 90 -9.73 19.32 10.02
N LEU A 91 -10.37 19.99 9.05
CA LEU A 91 -10.01 19.84 7.64
C LEU A 91 -8.67 20.53 7.35
N ARG A 92 -8.49 21.77 7.80
CA ARG A 92 -7.22 22.50 7.70
C ARG A 92 -6.12 21.77 8.46
N GLY A 93 -5.02 21.44 7.79
CA GLY A 93 -3.93 20.66 8.38
C GLY A 93 -4.26 19.19 8.64
N GLY A 94 -5.50 18.77 8.35
CA GLY A 94 -5.97 17.41 8.54
C GLY A 94 -5.56 16.47 7.42
N TRP A 95 -5.98 15.22 7.55
CA TRP A 95 -5.74 14.18 6.55
C TRP A 95 -7.02 13.85 5.80
N VAL A 96 -6.93 13.80 4.48
CA VAL A 96 -7.98 13.34 3.58
C VAL A 96 -7.53 12.08 2.86
N ILE A 97 -8.51 11.31 2.39
CA ILE A 97 -8.30 10.16 1.53
C ILE A 97 -8.69 10.59 0.11
N VAL A 98 -7.73 10.56 -0.80
CA VAL A 98 -7.96 10.72 -2.23
C VAL A 98 -8.22 9.33 -2.80
N GLU A 99 -9.34 9.17 -3.46
CA GLU A 99 -9.79 7.93 -4.07
C GLU A 99 -9.76 8.09 -5.59
N MET A 100 -8.90 7.32 -6.25
CA MET A 100 -8.88 7.20 -7.71
C MET A 100 -9.70 5.97 -8.11
N ARG A 101 -10.83 6.24 -8.73
CA ARG A 101 -11.78 5.24 -9.20
C ARG A 101 -11.27 4.54 -10.47
N THR A 102 -11.87 3.41 -10.81
CA THR A 102 -11.56 2.66 -12.05
C THR A 102 -11.92 3.42 -13.33
N ASP A 103 -12.87 4.35 -13.27
CA ASP A 103 -13.21 5.28 -14.35
C ASP A 103 -12.24 6.48 -14.43
N ARG A 104 -11.16 6.48 -13.64
CA ARG A 104 -10.19 7.57 -13.45
C ARG A 104 -10.78 8.84 -12.81
N SER A 105 -12.00 8.79 -12.29
CA SER A 105 -12.54 9.92 -11.52
C SER A 105 -11.89 10.03 -10.14
N LEU A 106 -11.65 11.25 -9.70
CA LEU A 106 -11.02 11.55 -8.42
C LEU A 106 -12.09 11.95 -7.40
N HIS A 107 -12.03 11.35 -6.21
CA HIS A 107 -12.96 11.64 -5.13
C HIS A 107 -12.19 11.87 -3.84
N ILE A 108 -12.49 12.96 -3.13
CA ILE A 108 -11.78 13.29 -1.88
C ILE A 108 -12.71 13.06 -0.71
N ARG A 109 -12.32 12.17 0.21
CA ARG A 109 -13.09 11.81 1.40
C ARG A 109 -12.42 12.30 2.67
N PHE A 110 -13.21 12.95 3.53
CA PHE A 110 -12.83 13.37 4.86
C PHE A 110 -13.86 12.88 5.88
N LYS A 111 -13.43 12.11 6.89
CA LYS A 111 -14.29 11.57 7.96
C LYS A 111 -15.60 10.93 7.44
N GLY A 112 -15.49 10.13 6.37
CA GLY A 112 -16.64 9.43 5.78
C GLY A 112 -17.50 10.26 4.81
N ARG A 113 -17.15 11.53 4.53
CA ARG A 113 -17.90 12.41 3.62
C ARG A 113 -17.05 12.85 2.43
N TYR A 114 -17.67 12.94 1.27
CA TYR A 114 -17.02 13.45 0.07
C TYR A 114 -17.02 14.98 0.04
N LEU A 115 -15.90 15.55 -0.38
CA LEU A 115 -15.70 16.99 -0.51
C LEU A 115 -15.79 17.39 -1.98
N LYS A 116 -16.35 18.57 -2.23
CA LYS A 116 -16.28 19.21 -3.55
C LYS A 116 -14.89 19.82 -3.72
N TYR A 117 -14.37 19.79 -4.93
CA TYR A 117 -13.05 20.33 -5.23
C TYR A 117 -13.02 20.94 -6.63
N THR A 118 -12.07 21.84 -6.84
CA THR A 118 -11.76 22.43 -8.14
C THR A 118 -10.29 22.20 -8.46
N LEU A 119 -9.98 21.90 -9.71
CA LEU A 119 -8.63 21.79 -10.22
C LEU A 119 -8.00 23.18 -10.32
N LEU A 120 -6.85 23.40 -9.67
CA LEU A 120 -6.08 24.65 -9.78
C LEU A 120 -5.02 24.59 -10.89
N GLY A 121 -4.47 23.40 -11.15
CA GLY A 121 -3.49 23.17 -12.21
C GLY A 121 -2.29 22.34 -11.78
N SER A 122 -1.28 22.26 -12.65
CA SER A 122 -0.04 21.54 -12.39
C SER A 122 0.75 22.22 -11.28
N ALA A 123 1.21 21.42 -10.33
CA ALA A 123 2.10 21.85 -9.28
C ALA A 123 3.51 21.98 -9.87
N ASN A 124 3.77 23.06 -10.63
CA ASN A 124 5.07 23.28 -11.27
C ASN A 124 6.21 23.05 -10.26
N PRO A 125 7.26 22.27 -10.61
CA PRO A 125 8.49 22.21 -9.83
C PRO A 125 9.32 23.50 -10.06
N SER A 126 8.67 24.66 -10.11
CA SER A 126 9.34 25.96 -10.19
C SER A 126 9.81 26.33 -8.79
N GLY A 127 10.83 25.60 -8.36
CA GLY A 127 11.66 25.85 -7.20
C GLY A 127 13.10 25.36 -7.43
N ALA A 128 13.42 24.86 -8.62
CA ALA A 128 14.79 24.90 -9.10
C ALA A 128 15.10 26.38 -9.38
N LEU A 129 15.83 27.01 -8.46
CA LEU A 129 16.57 28.22 -8.79
C LEU A 129 17.32 27.96 -10.11
N PRO A 130 17.34 28.89 -11.07
CA PRO A 130 18.25 28.77 -12.20
C PRO A 130 19.67 28.50 -11.66
N PRO A 131 20.51 27.69 -12.33
CA PRO A 131 21.91 27.58 -11.96
C PRO A 131 22.44 29.00 -11.84
N ASP A 132 22.97 29.32 -10.66
CA ASP A 132 23.56 30.62 -10.37
C ASP A 132 24.63 30.84 -11.46
N GLU A 133 24.32 31.68 -12.45
CA GLU A 133 25.31 32.14 -13.43
C GLU A 133 26.36 32.90 -12.64
N ALA A 134 27.43 32.19 -12.30
CA ALA A 134 28.53 32.67 -11.49
C ALA A 134 28.95 34.07 -11.98
N PRO A 135 28.94 35.10 -11.12
CA PRO A 135 29.37 36.42 -11.53
C PRO A 135 30.87 36.37 -11.83
N LYS A 136 31.20 36.46 -13.12
CA LYS A 136 32.55 36.67 -13.63
C LYS A 136 33.13 37.93 -13.00
N SER A 137 34.20 37.73 -12.23
CA SER A 137 35.31 38.64 -11.93
C SER A 137 35.03 40.15 -12.05
N ARG A 138 35.08 40.87 -10.91
CA ARG A 138 35.65 42.23 -10.91
C ARG A 138 36.60 42.42 -9.74
N THR A 139 37.76 42.91 -10.15
CA THR A 139 38.96 43.29 -9.42
C THR A 139 38.69 44.19 -8.22
N SER A 140 39.59 44.03 -7.24
CA SER A 140 39.72 44.70 -5.95
C SER A 140 39.43 46.20 -5.90
N ARG A 141 39.07 46.66 -4.70
CA ARG A 141 39.71 47.79 -4.01
C ARG A 141 39.34 47.79 -2.51
N PHE A 142 40.39 47.64 -1.69
CA PHE A 142 40.60 48.10 -0.31
C PHE A 142 39.45 48.09 0.71
N GLY A 143 39.69 47.46 1.86
CA GLY A 143 39.01 47.85 3.11
C GLY A 143 39.01 46.82 4.23
N ALA A 144 40.14 46.74 4.95
CA ALA A 144 40.26 46.40 6.38
C ALA A 144 39.70 45.05 6.92
N SER A 145 40.63 44.22 7.39
CA SER A 145 40.42 43.32 8.53
C SER A 145 40.29 44.16 9.83
N PRO A 146 39.59 43.68 10.87
CA PRO A 146 40.37 42.95 11.86
C PRO A 146 39.67 41.74 12.50
N ARG A 147 40.53 40.75 12.79
CA ARG A 147 40.63 39.98 14.05
C ARG A 147 39.44 39.09 14.43
N GLY A 148 39.70 37.79 14.30
CA GLY A 148 38.86 36.72 14.82
C GLY A 148 38.82 36.63 16.34
N LEU A 149 37.80 35.91 16.79
CA LEU A 149 37.71 35.34 18.13
C LEU A 149 37.38 33.85 18.00
N SER A 150 38.19 33.10 18.72
CA SER A 150 38.30 31.64 18.81
C SER A 150 37.08 30.96 19.41
N HIS A 151 36.72 29.79 18.86
CA HIS A 151 36.01 28.76 19.62
C HIS A 151 37.01 27.93 20.42
N GLN A 152 37.01 28.08 21.74
CA GLN A 152 37.52 27.02 22.62
C GLN A 152 36.37 26.05 22.91
N ARG A 153 36.60 24.78 22.60
CA ARG A 153 35.88 23.65 23.17
C ARG A 153 36.54 23.34 24.51
N THR A 154 35.74 23.15 25.54
CA THR A 154 36.16 22.45 26.76
C THR A 154 35.11 21.44 27.18
N THR A 155 35.64 20.44 27.86
CA THR A 155 35.20 19.07 28.08
C THR A 155 34.11 18.93 29.14
N ALA A 156 33.35 17.83 29.01
CA ALA A 156 32.38 17.37 29.99
C ALA A 156 33.06 17.00 31.31
N GLU A 157 32.51 17.52 32.41
CA GLU A 157 32.80 17.03 33.76
C GLU A 157 31.67 16.12 34.24
N HIS A 158 32.12 15.08 34.93
CA HIS A 158 31.42 13.91 35.39
C HIS A 158 31.22 14.10 36.89
N GLU A 159 29.99 14.18 37.38
CA GLU A 159 29.72 14.16 38.82
C GLU A 159 28.68 13.09 39.16
N GLU A 160 29.13 12.13 39.95
CA GLU A 160 28.34 11.13 40.66
C GLU A 160 27.63 11.78 41.85
N GLY A 161 26.40 11.37 42.14
CA GLY A 161 25.68 11.84 43.34
C GLY A 161 24.36 11.11 43.59
N CYS A 162 24.26 10.47 44.74
CA CYS A 162 23.29 9.43 45.13
C CYS A 162 21.88 9.89 45.57
N ALA A 163 20.91 9.00 45.27
CA ALA A 163 19.83 8.47 46.13
C ALA A 163 18.50 9.22 46.42
N ALA A 164 17.46 8.37 46.43
CA ALA A 164 16.16 8.44 47.11
C ALA A 164 14.97 9.07 46.34
N THR A 165 14.08 8.21 45.82
CA THR A 165 12.75 7.94 46.42
C THR A 165 11.98 6.97 45.51
N ALA A 166 11.62 5.82 46.08
CA ALA A 166 10.77 4.82 45.46
C ALA A 166 9.31 5.31 45.41
N THR A 167 8.62 5.12 44.28
CA THR A 167 7.15 5.03 44.26
C THR A 167 6.75 4.02 43.18
N GLN A 168 6.18 2.92 43.66
CA GLN A 168 5.62 1.80 42.91
C GLN A 168 4.31 2.22 42.20
N PRO A 169 3.96 1.64 41.03
CA PRO A 169 2.60 1.72 40.50
C PRO A 169 1.68 0.72 41.21
N SER A 170 0.66 1.23 41.92
CA SER A 170 -0.31 0.42 42.65
C SER A 170 -1.56 0.09 41.81
N ALA A 171 -1.78 -1.21 41.66
CA ALA A 171 -3.02 -1.99 41.51
C ALA A 171 -4.32 -1.36 40.97
N VAL A 172 -4.75 -1.92 39.83
CA VAL A 172 -6.08 -2.53 39.52
C VAL A 172 -7.27 -2.17 40.43
N ARG A 173 -8.38 -1.73 39.80
CA ARG A 173 -9.72 -2.24 40.16
C ARG A 173 -10.55 -2.59 38.91
N SER A 174 -10.93 -3.87 38.87
CA SER A 174 -11.89 -4.50 37.99
C SER A 174 -13.33 -4.08 38.32
N THR A 175 -14.16 -3.87 37.30
CA THR A 175 -15.61 -4.10 37.40
C THR A 175 -16.06 -5.00 36.26
N ALA A 176 -16.85 -6.00 36.64
CA ALA A 176 -17.23 -7.14 35.84
C ALA A 176 -18.64 -6.98 35.22
N ARG A 177 -18.86 -7.80 34.18
CA ARG A 177 -20.11 -8.17 33.47
C ARG A 177 -20.55 -7.20 32.37
N ARG A 178 -20.81 -7.65 31.13
CA ARG A 178 -21.40 -8.92 30.65
C ARG A 178 -20.97 -9.14 29.18
N SER A 179 -19.93 -9.93 28.87
CA SER A 179 -19.89 -11.39 28.59
C SER A 179 -20.80 -11.88 27.44
N GLY A 180 -20.21 -12.00 26.25
CA GLY A 180 -20.71 -12.77 25.10
C GLY A 180 -19.63 -13.61 24.42
N CYS A 181 -18.52 -13.92 25.13
CA CYS A 181 -17.48 -14.81 24.64
C CYS A 181 -17.44 -16.04 25.52
N THR A 182 -17.73 -17.20 24.95
CA THR A 182 -17.48 -18.51 25.56
C THR A 182 -15.99 -18.61 25.91
N PRO A 183 -15.60 -18.93 27.16
CA PRO A 183 -14.19 -19.04 27.53
C PRO A 183 -13.56 -20.22 26.78
N ALA A 184 -12.39 -20.00 26.19
CA ALA A 184 -11.56 -21.08 25.67
C ALA A 184 -11.14 -22.01 26.83
N GLU A 185 -11.13 -23.32 26.59
CA GLU A 185 -10.65 -24.29 27.56
C GLU A 185 -9.22 -23.95 28.01
N PRO A 186 -8.91 -24.12 29.31
CA PRO A 186 -7.57 -23.88 29.83
C PRO A 186 -6.57 -24.86 29.19
N CYS A 187 -5.43 -24.32 28.73
CA CYS A 187 -4.35 -25.11 28.16
C CYS A 187 -3.91 -26.21 29.14
N PRO A 188 -3.82 -27.48 28.73
CA PRO A 188 -3.26 -28.51 29.59
C PRO A 188 -1.78 -28.23 29.85
N SER A 189 -1.40 -28.38 31.11
CA SER A 189 -0.05 -28.20 31.65
C SER A 189 0.97 -29.16 31.05
N ASP A 190 2.18 -28.63 30.81
CA ASP A 190 3.37 -29.32 30.30
C ASP A 190 3.61 -30.70 30.93
N GLY A 191 3.82 -31.72 30.09
CA GLY A 191 4.20 -33.02 30.66
C GLY A 191 4.30 -34.25 29.77
N GLU A 192 4.36 -34.20 28.43
CA GLU A 192 4.73 -35.39 27.65
C GLU A 192 5.74 -35.08 26.54
N LYS A 193 6.89 -35.74 26.61
CA LYS A 193 7.99 -35.65 25.65
C LYS A 193 7.52 -36.22 24.29
N LYS A 194 7.33 -35.35 23.30
CA LYS A 194 7.13 -35.76 21.91
C LYS A 194 8.44 -36.29 21.32
N PRO A 195 8.47 -37.50 20.74
CA PRO A 195 9.62 -37.93 19.95
C PRO A 195 9.78 -37.04 18.71
N THR A 196 11.03 -36.70 18.46
CA THR A 196 11.54 -35.70 17.53
C THR A 196 11.56 -36.20 16.08
N ALA A 197 11.63 -35.22 15.17
CA ALA A 197 11.87 -35.29 13.72
C ALA A 197 10.69 -35.69 12.81
N LYS A 198 9.98 -34.67 12.28
CA LYS A 198 9.16 -34.82 11.07
C LYS A 198 10.08 -35.13 9.88
N LYS A 199 10.12 -36.38 9.43
CA LYS A 199 10.73 -36.73 8.14
C LYS A 199 9.90 -36.07 7.01
N PRO A 200 10.54 -35.53 5.95
CA PRO A 200 9.80 -35.03 4.80
C PRO A 200 8.96 -36.17 4.21
N TYR A 201 7.67 -35.90 3.99
CA TYR A 201 6.74 -36.87 3.43
C TYR A 201 7.24 -37.35 2.06
N ARG A 202 7.40 -38.67 1.92
CA ARG A 202 7.64 -39.32 0.63
C ARG A 202 6.38 -40.10 0.24
N PRO A 203 5.82 -39.85 -0.97
CA PRO A 203 4.72 -40.65 -1.49
C PRO A 203 5.10 -42.14 -1.59
N PRO A 204 4.12 -43.06 -1.50
CA PRO A 204 4.34 -44.50 -1.63
C PRO A 204 4.95 -44.88 -2.98
N SER A 205 5.62 -46.04 -3.06
CA SER A 205 6.39 -46.48 -4.23
C SER A 205 5.59 -46.52 -5.53
N ASN A 206 4.29 -46.79 -5.45
CA ASN A 206 3.36 -46.83 -6.58
C ASN A 206 2.78 -45.47 -6.99
N HIS A 207 3.26 -44.35 -6.43
CA HIS A 207 2.73 -43.03 -6.78
C HIS A 207 3.09 -42.65 -8.23
N PRO A 208 2.14 -42.15 -9.05
CA PRO A 208 2.35 -41.87 -10.48
C PRO A 208 3.50 -40.89 -10.76
N TRP A 209 3.81 -39.99 -9.83
CA TRP A 209 4.88 -38.99 -9.94
C TRP A 209 6.29 -39.54 -9.67
N ARG A 210 6.41 -40.82 -9.28
CA ARG A 210 7.69 -41.50 -9.04
C ARG A 210 8.23 -42.21 -10.29
N LYS A 211 7.44 -42.30 -11.36
CA LYS A 211 7.86 -42.90 -12.62
C LYS A 211 8.90 -42.00 -13.29
N THR A 212 10.12 -42.49 -13.43
CA THR A 212 11.17 -41.83 -14.21
C THR A 212 10.74 -41.77 -15.66
N PHE A 213 10.80 -40.58 -16.26
CA PHE A 213 10.53 -40.39 -17.68
C PHE A 213 11.63 -41.07 -18.50
N THR A 214 11.35 -42.25 -19.04
CA THR A 214 12.28 -42.95 -19.95
C THR A 214 12.17 -42.29 -21.33
N LYS A 215 13.21 -41.57 -21.76
CA LYS A 215 13.29 -41.03 -23.13
C LYS A 215 13.28 -42.21 -24.12
N PRO A 216 12.44 -42.22 -25.16
CA PRO A 216 12.55 -43.22 -26.21
C PRO A 216 13.89 -43.07 -26.94
N ARG A 217 14.63 -44.17 -27.08
CA ARG A 217 15.85 -44.21 -27.90
C ARG A 217 15.43 -44.03 -29.36
N LYS A 218 16.02 -43.03 -30.04
CA LYS A 218 15.89 -42.88 -31.49
C LYS A 218 16.53 -44.10 -32.14
N THR A 219 15.75 -44.88 -32.88
CA THR A 219 16.25 -45.86 -33.86
C THR A 219 16.87 -45.10 -35.03
N ALA A 220 18.01 -45.62 -35.49
CA ALA A 220 18.83 -45.09 -36.58
C ALA A 220 18.10 -45.09 -37.93
#